data_AF-A0A3S1ADK6-F1
#
_entry.id   AF-A0A3S1ADK6-F1
#
_cell.length_a   1.000
_cell.length_b   1.000
_cell.length_c   1.000
_cell.angle_alpha   90.00
_cell.angle_beta   90.00
_cell.angle_gamma   90.00
#
_symmetry.space_group_name_H-M   'P 1'
#
loop_
_entity.id
_entity.type
_entity.pdbx_description
1 polymer ?
#
loop_
_entity_poly.entity_id
_entity_poly.type
_entity_poly.pdbx_seq_one_letter_code
_entity_poly.pdbx_strand_id
1 'polypeptide(L)'
;MKKTNVFISYATPDQAVAKILMEALSSKGLDVSLSELSANINWIEFNRTTLSANAYLILLLSKSTNFCCNHDIEVALRELQFRDITLIPVLLDDCDIPLSLTSYQHFDLRNPVEENLEKLVDALKNTSEIDFEKLSSPIFEQLVVELLQKLGFINLQMEEKNNGINGVVEFRHKDPFGAETRDIYALETKLYRESRADLRSIRKLALHAKSNSNIDKALVVTDGNLTSVALDWVNDAPKVTGVPIRVVDGTELKRLLLQNTDLVSKYFATSNGVIR
;
A
#
# COMPACT_ATOMS: atom_id res chain seq x y z
N MET A 1 -0.11 -16.73 19.32
CA MET A 1 -0.06 -16.25 17.92
C MET A 1 -0.90 -14.98 17.83
N LYS A 2 -0.34 -13.91 17.28
CA LYS A 2 -1.11 -12.69 16.99
C LYS A 2 -2.03 -13.04 15.81
N LYS A 3 -3.35 -13.07 16.02
CA LYS A 3 -4.30 -13.32 14.94
C LYS A 3 -4.30 -12.11 14.00
N THR A 4 -4.21 -12.34 12.70
CA THR A 4 -4.40 -11.29 11.71
C THR A 4 -5.86 -10.86 11.75
N ASN A 5 -6.10 -9.62 12.15
CA ASN A 5 -7.43 -9.07 12.25
C ASN A 5 -7.82 -8.47 10.91
N VAL A 6 -8.82 -9.06 10.27
CA VAL A 6 -9.40 -8.60 9.01
C VAL A 6 -10.78 -8.02 9.29
N PHE A 7 -11.00 -6.80 8.85
CA PHE A 7 -12.30 -6.12 8.98
C PHE A 7 -12.90 -5.97 7.59
N ILE A 8 -14.14 -6.39 7.39
CA ILE A 8 -14.84 -6.23 6.13
C ILE A 8 -15.87 -5.13 6.31
N SER A 9 -15.65 -4.01 5.63
CA SER A 9 -16.56 -2.89 5.55
C SER A 9 -17.40 -2.98 4.28
N TYR A 10 -18.73 -2.94 4.42
CA TYR A 10 -19.66 -3.18 3.31
C TYR A 10 -20.92 -2.32 3.42
N ALA A 11 -21.57 -2.00 2.30
CA ALA A 11 -22.89 -1.40 2.31
C ALA A 11 -23.97 -2.45 2.63
N THR A 12 -25.08 -2.09 3.27
CA THR A 12 -26.16 -3.03 3.64
C THR A 12 -26.54 -4.02 2.52
N PRO A 13 -26.69 -3.60 1.25
CA PRO A 13 -27.03 -4.52 0.16
C PRO A 13 -25.97 -5.60 -0.12
N ASP A 14 -24.71 -5.35 0.24
CA ASP A 14 -23.57 -6.23 -0.01
C ASP A 14 -23.33 -7.25 1.13
N GLN A 15 -24.23 -7.31 2.11
CA GLN A 15 -24.09 -8.18 3.28
C GLN A 15 -23.88 -9.66 2.92
N ALA A 16 -24.56 -10.14 1.88
CA ALA A 16 -24.44 -11.53 1.44
C ALA A 16 -23.00 -11.84 1.00
N VAL A 17 -22.40 -10.96 0.18
CA VAL A 17 -21.02 -11.10 -0.29
C VAL A 17 -20.03 -10.97 0.87
N ALA A 18 -20.26 -10.02 1.78
CA ALA A 18 -19.44 -9.84 2.98
C ALA A 18 -19.42 -11.10 3.87
N LYS A 19 -20.56 -11.79 4.02
CA LYS A 19 -20.64 -13.07 4.77
C LYS A 19 -19.88 -14.20 4.08
N ILE A 20 -20.01 -14.33 2.77
CA ILE A 20 -19.25 -15.33 1.99
C ILE A 20 -17.74 -15.10 2.15
N LEU A 21 -17.29 -13.86 2.03
CA LEU A 21 -15.90 -13.49 2.22
C LEU A 21 -15.42 -13.76 3.65
N MET A 22 -16.23 -13.43 4.65
CA MET A 22 -15.94 -13.73 6.06
C MET A 22 -15.77 -15.23 6.28
N GLU A 23 -16.68 -16.06 5.78
CA GLU A 23 -16.61 -17.52 5.90
C GLU A 23 -15.37 -18.08 5.19
N ALA A 24 -15.08 -17.63 3.97
CA ALA A 24 -13.91 -18.04 3.22
C ALA A 24 -12.61 -17.70 3.96
N LEU A 25 -12.45 -16.48 4.46
CA LEU A 25 -11.26 -16.05 5.21
C LEU A 25 -11.16 -16.76 6.57
N SER A 26 -12.27 -16.94 7.28
CA SER A 26 -12.32 -17.64 8.57
C SER A 26 -11.95 -19.12 8.42
N SER A 27 -12.36 -19.76 7.32
CA SER A 27 -11.98 -21.15 7.01
C SER A 27 -10.47 -21.34 6.84
N LYS A 28 -9.74 -20.26 6.54
CA LYS A 28 -8.27 -20.23 6.44
C LYS A 28 -7.57 -19.81 7.74
N GLY A 29 -8.33 -19.64 8.82
CA GLY A 29 -7.80 -19.33 10.16
C GLY A 29 -7.56 -17.85 10.45
N LEU A 30 -8.07 -16.94 9.60
CA LEU A 30 -8.02 -15.50 9.84
C LEU A 30 -9.12 -15.08 10.84
N ASP A 31 -8.87 -14.01 11.59
CA ASP A 31 -9.85 -13.45 12.52
C ASP A 31 -10.61 -12.31 11.83
N VAL A 32 -11.88 -12.56 11.49
CA VAL A 32 -12.63 -11.70 10.58
C VAL A 32 -13.82 -11.10 11.29
N SER A 33 -13.99 -9.79 11.15
CA SER A 33 -15.12 -9.03 11.70
C SER A 33 -15.84 -8.25 10.60
N LEU A 34 -17.17 -8.20 10.68
CA LEU A 34 -18.02 -7.46 9.74
C LEU A 34 -18.34 -6.06 10.29
N SER A 35 -18.36 -5.07 9.40
CA SER A 35 -18.71 -3.68 9.69
C SER A 35 -19.60 -3.13 8.58
N GLU A 36 -20.82 -2.71 8.94
CA GLU A 36 -21.71 -2.08 7.98
C GLU A 36 -21.37 -0.58 7.85
N LEU A 37 -21.28 -0.10 6.60
CA LEU A 37 -21.17 1.32 6.28
C LEU A 37 -22.50 2.00 6.56
N SER A 38 -22.58 2.76 7.66
CA SER A 38 -23.70 3.68 7.85
C SER A 38 -23.51 4.94 7.01
N ALA A 39 -24.62 5.65 6.72
CA ALA A 39 -24.66 6.82 5.82
C ALA A 39 -23.75 8.00 6.22
N ASN A 40 -23.18 7.97 7.43
CA ASN A 40 -22.02 8.78 7.80
C ASN A 40 -20.81 7.85 7.85
N ILE A 41 -19.81 8.10 7.00
CA ILE A 41 -18.54 7.36 6.98
C ILE A 41 -17.80 7.64 8.28
N ASN A 42 -18.17 6.90 9.31
CA ASN A 42 -17.58 7.02 10.62
C ASN A 42 -16.63 5.84 10.85
N TRP A 43 -15.77 5.55 9.85
CA TRP A 43 -14.65 4.59 9.99
C TRP A 43 -13.81 4.93 11.24
N ILE A 44 -13.80 6.22 11.59
CA ILE A 44 -13.09 6.84 12.70
C ILE A 44 -13.73 6.47 14.07
N GLU A 45 -15.06 6.47 14.19
CA GLU A 45 -15.73 5.99 15.41
C GLU A 45 -15.87 4.48 15.47
N PHE A 46 -15.92 3.78 14.32
CA PHE A 46 -16.33 2.38 14.31
C PHE A 46 -15.42 1.49 15.15
N ASN A 47 -14.13 1.77 15.38
CA ASN A 47 -13.30 0.89 16.23
C ASN A 47 -12.02 1.52 16.78
N ARG A 48 -12.11 2.63 17.55
CA ARG A 48 -10.95 3.12 18.33
C ARG A 48 -10.37 2.06 19.29
N THR A 49 -11.18 1.08 19.69
CA THR A 49 -10.86 0.02 20.66
C THR A 49 -10.56 -1.36 20.07
N THR A 50 -10.91 -1.63 18.81
CA THR A 50 -10.94 -3.01 18.26
C THR A 50 -9.91 -3.24 17.17
N LEU A 51 -9.48 -2.18 16.47
CA LEU A 51 -8.46 -2.26 15.42
C LEU A 51 -7.06 -2.29 16.05
N SER A 52 -6.43 -3.46 16.05
CA SER A 52 -5.02 -3.61 16.42
C SER A 52 -4.10 -3.02 15.35
N ALA A 53 -2.93 -2.54 15.72
CA ALA A 53 -1.85 -2.25 14.77
C ALA A 53 -1.55 -3.50 13.91
N ASN A 54 -1.31 -3.32 12.60
CA ASN A 54 -1.19 -4.37 11.58
C ASN A 54 -2.51 -5.10 11.22
N ALA A 55 -3.66 -4.43 11.32
CA ALA A 55 -4.92 -4.96 10.82
C ALA A 55 -5.11 -4.69 9.32
N TYR A 56 -6.00 -5.47 8.69
CA TYR A 56 -6.43 -5.27 7.31
C TYR A 56 -7.89 -4.80 7.31
N LEU A 57 -8.18 -3.74 6.56
CA LEU A 57 -9.54 -3.28 6.30
C LEU A 57 -9.86 -3.58 4.84
N ILE A 58 -10.76 -4.52 4.61
CA ILE A 58 -11.36 -4.76 3.30
C ILE A 58 -12.54 -3.81 3.14
N LEU A 59 -12.54 -3.00 2.09
CA LEU A 59 -13.64 -2.10 1.77
C LEU A 59 -14.34 -2.59 0.51
N LEU A 60 -15.57 -3.08 0.66
CA LEU A 60 -16.40 -3.48 -0.47
C LEU A 60 -16.99 -2.24 -1.15
N LEU A 61 -16.68 -2.11 -2.42
CA LEU A 61 -17.12 -1.03 -3.31
C LEU A 61 -18.18 -1.58 -4.25
N SER A 62 -19.39 -1.04 -4.15
CA SER A 62 -20.50 -1.32 -5.05
C SER A 62 -21.22 -0.02 -5.42
N LYS A 63 -22.20 -0.09 -6.32
CA LYS A 63 -23.14 1.01 -6.61
C LYS A 63 -23.91 1.47 -5.38
N SER A 64 -24.00 0.63 -4.36
CA SER A 64 -24.67 0.93 -3.10
C SER A 64 -23.75 1.66 -2.11
N THR A 65 -22.44 1.70 -2.37
CA THR A 65 -21.47 2.39 -1.52
C THR A 65 -21.57 3.89 -1.76
N ASN A 66 -22.31 4.57 -0.88
CA ASN A 66 -22.53 6.00 -1.00
C ASN A 66 -21.43 6.79 -0.27
N PHE A 67 -20.50 7.31 -1.04
CA PHE A 67 -19.46 8.22 -0.58
C PHE A 67 -19.96 9.66 -0.64
N CYS A 68 -20.82 10.05 0.30
CA CYS A 68 -21.41 11.40 0.28
C CYS A 68 -20.38 12.55 0.36
N CYS A 69 -19.20 12.31 0.95
CA CYS A 69 -18.20 13.35 1.19
C CYS A 69 -16.77 12.82 0.93
N ASN A 70 -16.08 13.35 -0.09
CA ASN A 70 -14.66 13.04 -0.35
C ASN A 70 -13.75 13.42 0.83
N HIS A 71 -14.08 14.51 1.55
CA HIS A 71 -13.29 14.96 2.69
C HIS A 71 -13.24 13.92 3.81
N ASP A 72 -14.38 13.28 4.12
CA ASP A 72 -14.47 12.30 5.20
C ASP A 72 -13.64 11.05 4.90
N ILE A 73 -13.57 10.66 3.62
CA ILE A 73 -12.74 9.54 3.15
C ILE A 73 -11.26 9.87 3.32
N GLU A 74 -10.82 11.07 2.91
CA GLU A 74 -9.42 11.47 3.07
C GLU A 74 -8.96 11.47 4.52
N VAL A 75 -9.81 11.99 5.41
CA VAL A 75 -9.55 11.96 6.86
C VAL A 75 -9.45 10.52 7.35
N ALA A 76 -10.38 9.65 6.93
CA ALA A 76 -10.38 8.26 7.33
C ALA A 76 -9.16 7.49 6.79
N LEU A 77 -8.75 7.72 5.54
CA LEU A 77 -7.54 7.14 4.94
C LEU A 77 -6.28 7.54 5.70
N ARG A 78 -6.15 8.82 6.07
CA ARG A 78 -5.04 9.29 6.91
C ARG A 78 -5.01 8.57 8.26
N GLU A 79 -6.16 8.42 8.92
CA GLU A 79 -6.25 7.69 10.20
C GLU A 79 -5.84 6.22 10.08
N LEU A 80 -6.25 5.52 9.00
CA LEU A 80 -5.84 4.14 8.73
C LEU A 80 -4.32 4.03 8.58
N GLN A 81 -3.73 4.93 7.80
CA GLN A 81 -2.28 5.01 7.61
C GLN A 81 -1.53 5.23 8.93
N PHE A 82 -2.02 6.16 9.78
CA PHE A 82 -1.41 6.41 11.10
C PHE A 82 -1.48 5.22 12.05
N ARG A 83 -2.51 4.38 11.93
CA ARG A 83 -2.71 3.19 12.77
C ARG A 83 -2.05 1.94 12.22
N ASP A 84 -1.33 2.04 11.10
CA ASP A 84 -0.75 0.90 10.38
C ASP A 84 -1.82 -0.13 9.99
N ILE A 85 -2.96 0.37 9.53
CA ILE A 85 -4.06 -0.44 9.01
C ILE A 85 -4.00 -0.42 7.50
N THR A 86 -3.85 -1.59 6.89
CA THR A 86 -3.76 -1.71 5.44
C THR A 86 -5.17 -1.77 4.85
N LEU A 87 -5.55 -0.74 4.08
CA LEU A 87 -6.80 -0.72 3.33
C LEU A 87 -6.68 -1.55 2.04
N ILE A 88 -7.64 -2.41 1.80
CA ILE A 88 -7.77 -3.24 0.60
C ILE A 88 -9.15 -2.96 -0.02
N PRO A 89 -9.21 -2.08 -1.03
CA PRO A 89 -10.42 -1.87 -1.79
C PRO A 89 -10.77 -3.10 -2.64
N VAL A 90 -12.06 -3.47 -2.65
CA VAL A 90 -12.58 -4.63 -3.39
C VAL A 90 -13.80 -4.19 -4.20
N LEU A 91 -13.74 -4.32 -5.52
CA LEU A 91 -14.83 -3.96 -6.42
C LEU A 91 -15.80 -5.13 -6.60
N LEU A 92 -17.08 -4.88 -6.32
CA LEU A 92 -18.17 -5.84 -6.51
C LEU A 92 -18.96 -5.58 -7.80
N ASP A 93 -19.03 -4.32 -8.23
CA ASP A 93 -19.68 -3.90 -9.48
C ASP A 93 -18.98 -2.65 -10.08
N ASP A 94 -19.47 -2.20 -11.23
CA ASP A 94 -19.05 -0.92 -11.82
C ASP A 94 -19.66 0.25 -11.02
N CYS A 95 -18.85 0.91 -10.20
CA CYS A 95 -19.25 2.03 -9.37
C CYS A 95 -18.32 3.23 -9.50
N ASP A 96 -18.79 4.41 -9.06
CA ASP A 96 -17.97 5.60 -8.97
C ASP A 96 -17.00 5.49 -7.78
N ILE A 97 -15.70 5.39 -8.09
CA ILE A 97 -14.65 5.30 -7.07
C ILE A 97 -14.24 6.73 -6.67
N PRO A 98 -14.29 7.08 -5.37
CA PRO A 98 -13.79 8.37 -4.88
C PRO A 98 -12.36 8.64 -5.33
N LEU A 99 -12.05 9.89 -5.69
CA LEU A 99 -10.74 10.27 -6.22
C LEU A 99 -9.60 9.80 -5.29
N SER A 100 -9.78 9.91 -3.98
CA SER A 100 -8.79 9.52 -2.97
C SER A 100 -8.52 8.00 -2.93
N LEU A 101 -9.44 7.17 -3.46
CA LEU A 101 -9.28 5.72 -3.60
C LEU A 101 -8.78 5.30 -4.99
N THR A 102 -8.82 6.17 -6.00
CA THR A 102 -8.35 5.83 -7.37
C THR A 102 -6.86 5.47 -7.44
N SER A 103 -6.06 5.98 -6.50
CA SER A 103 -4.63 5.66 -6.38
C SER A 103 -4.38 4.29 -5.74
N TYR A 104 -5.40 3.68 -5.15
CA TYR A 104 -5.32 2.35 -4.60
C TYR A 104 -5.54 1.33 -5.71
N GLN A 105 -4.77 0.25 -5.65
CA GLN A 105 -5.02 -0.91 -6.48
C GLN A 105 -6.15 -1.72 -5.85
N HIS A 106 -7.14 -2.08 -6.65
CA HIS A 106 -8.37 -2.74 -6.21
C HIS A 106 -8.29 -4.24 -6.51
N PHE A 107 -8.84 -5.07 -5.63
CA PHE A 107 -9.19 -6.44 -6.00
C PHE A 107 -10.52 -6.42 -6.73
N ASP A 108 -10.59 -7.08 -7.88
CA ASP A 108 -11.79 -7.09 -8.71
C ASP A 108 -12.55 -8.41 -8.50
N LEU A 109 -13.71 -8.35 -7.84
CA LEU A 109 -14.61 -9.50 -7.67
C LEU A 109 -15.78 -9.46 -8.65
N ARG A 110 -15.79 -8.58 -9.66
CA ARG A 110 -16.92 -8.45 -10.58
C ARG A 110 -17.16 -9.72 -11.39
N ASN A 111 -16.12 -10.32 -11.97
CA ASN A 111 -16.18 -11.60 -12.69
C ASN A 111 -14.78 -12.20 -12.97
N PRO A 112 -14.57 -13.52 -12.82
CA PRO A 112 -15.41 -14.49 -12.08
C PRO A 112 -15.21 -14.36 -10.56
N VAL A 113 -16.32 -14.35 -9.82
CA VAL A 113 -16.34 -14.07 -8.36
C VAL A 113 -15.52 -15.10 -7.59
N GLU A 114 -15.71 -16.39 -7.86
CA GLU A 114 -15.09 -17.47 -7.09
C GLU A 114 -13.56 -17.49 -7.24
N GLU A 115 -13.04 -17.37 -8.46
CA GLU A 115 -11.59 -17.37 -8.71
C GLU A 115 -10.92 -16.14 -8.08
N ASN A 116 -11.55 -14.97 -8.21
CA ASN A 116 -10.98 -13.74 -7.66
C ASN A 116 -11.12 -13.68 -6.14
N LEU A 117 -12.14 -14.33 -5.57
CA LEU A 117 -12.28 -14.55 -4.13
C LEU A 117 -11.14 -15.43 -3.61
N GLU A 118 -10.83 -16.54 -4.28
CA GLU A 118 -9.70 -17.39 -3.91
C GLU A 118 -8.37 -16.62 -3.95
N LYS A 119 -8.13 -15.80 -4.99
CA LYS A 119 -6.94 -14.93 -5.07
C LYS A 119 -6.85 -13.96 -3.88
N LEU A 120 -7.95 -13.31 -3.51
CA LEU A 120 -8.00 -12.40 -2.38
C LEU A 120 -7.72 -13.13 -1.06
N VAL A 121 -8.34 -14.29 -0.87
CA VAL A 121 -8.16 -15.12 0.33
C VAL A 121 -6.72 -15.62 0.45
N ASP A 122 -6.11 -16.09 -0.63
CA ASP A 122 -4.72 -16.55 -0.64
C ASP A 122 -3.74 -15.41 -0.42
N ALA A 123 -3.98 -14.24 -1.02
CA ALA A 123 -3.20 -13.03 -0.74
C ALA A 123 -3.26 -12.68 0.75
N LEU A 124 -4.47 -12.66 1.32
CA LEU A 124 -4.70 -12.33 2.73
C LEU A 124 -4.14 -13.38 3.69
N LYS A 125 -4.14 -14.66 3.33
CA LYS A 125 -3.51 -15.71 4.13
C LYS A 125 -1.99 -15.48 4.26
N ASN A 126 -1.34 -15.07 3.19
CA ASN A 126 0.10 -14.81 3.19
C ASN A 126 0.45 -13.48 3.89
N THR A 127 -0.52 -12.67 4.30
CA THR A 127 -0.26 -11.41 5.04
C THR A 127 0.49 -11.61 6.33
N SER A 128 0.24 -12.69 7.07
CA SER A 128 0.96 -13.00 8.32
C SER A 128 2.43 -13.33 8.08
N GLU A 129 2.81 -13.61 6.83
CA GLU A 129 4.19 -13.84 6.43
C GLU A 129 4.94 -12.52 6.21
N ILE A 130 4.24 -11.44 5.82
CA ILE A 130 4.84 -10.13 5.56
C ILE A 130 5.26 -9.50 6.89
N ASP A 131 6.48 -9.80 7.28
CA ASP A 131 7.15 -9.28 8.46
C ASP A 131 8.52 -8.73 8.04
N PHE A 132 8.55 -7.41 7.79
CA PHE A 132 9.76 -6.73 7.33
C PHE A 132 10.90 -6.79 8.36
N GLU A 133 10.61 -7.03 9.65
CA GLU A 133 11.64 -7.18 10.69
C GLU A 133 12.54 -8.40 10.43
N LYS A 134 12.03 -9.40 9.70
CA LYS A 134 12.79 -10.59 9.30
C LYS A 134 13.78 -10.33 8.17
N LEU A 135 13.67 -9.20 7.48
CA LEU A 135 14.54 -8.86 6.36
C LEU A 135 15.79 -8.12 6.82
N SER A 136 16.89 -8.35 6.12
CA SER A 136 18.06 -7.48 6.18
C SER A 136 17.91 -6.34 5.18
N SER A 137 18.60 -5.21 5.38
CA SER A 137 18.52 -4.08 4.45
C SER A 137 18.83 -4.45 2.99
N PRO A 138 19.85 -5.29 2.68
CA PRO A 138 20.09 -5.72 1.30
C PRO A 138 18.94 -6.56 0.69
N ILE A 139 18.31 -7.42 1.50
CA ILE A 139 17.20 -8.25 1.04
C ILE A 139 15.94 -7.39 0.81
N PHE A 140 15.69 -6.42 1.69
CA PHE A 140 14.62 -5.44 1.49
C PHE A 140 14.85 -4.59 0.23
N GLU A 141 16.07 -4.12 0.00
CA GLU A 141 16.46 -3.41 -1.23
C GLU A 141 16.15 -4.25 -2.48
N GLN A 142 16.48 -5.54 -2.45
CA GLN A 142 16.18 -6.45 -3.57
C GLN A 142 14.67 -6.64 -3.76
N LEU A 143 13.91 -6.82 -2.67
CA LEU A 143 12.44 -6.91 -2.72
C LEU A 143 11.83 -5.68 -3.41
N VAL A 144 12.29 -4.48 -3.04
CA VAL A 144 11.81 -3.23 -3.63
C VAL A 144 12.15 -3.15 -5.13
N VAL A 145 13.37 -3.51 -5.52
CA VAL A 145 13.78 -3.54 -6.94
C VAL A 145 12.87 -4.45 -7.76
N GLU A 146 12.64 -5.68 -7.29
CA GLU A 146 11.78 -6.64 -8.00
C GLU A 146 10.30 -6.21 -8.02
N LEU A 147 9.82 -5.58 -6.94
CA LEU A 147 8.48 -4.98 -6.92
C LEU A 147 8.35 -3.85 -7.95
N LEU A 148 9.31 -2.92 -7.99
CA LEU A 148 9.30 -1.81 -8.94
C LEU A 148 9.33 -2.32 -10.39
N GLN A 149 10.11 -3.36 -10.69
CA GLN A 149 10.09 -4.01 -12.00
C GLN A 149 8.70 -4.54 -12.37
N LYS A 150 8.01 -5.22 -11.44
CA LYS A 150 6.63 -5.69 -11.67
C LYS A 150 5.64 -4.55 -11.86
N LEU A 151 5.88 -3.41 -11.24
CA LEU A 151 5.09 -2.19 -11.42
C LEU A 151 5.44 -1.43 -12.71
N GLY A 152 6.36 -1.94 -13.54
CA GLY A 152 6.69 -1.36 -14.84
C GLY A 152 7.85 -0.36 -14.83
N PHE A 153 8.57 -0.23 -13.71
CA PHE A 153 9.80 0.53 -13.68
C PHE A 153 10.93 -0.23 -14.40
N ILE A 154 11.79 0.51 -15.09
CA ILE A 154 12.92 0.01 -15.86
C ILE A 154 14.20 0.74 -15.46
N ASN A 155 15.34 0.30 -16.02
CA ASN A 155 16.65 0.94 -15.84
C ASN A 155 17.05 1.13 -14.36
N LEU A 156 16.80 0.12 -13.52
CA LEU A 156 17.13 0.19 -12.10
C LEU A 156 18.65 0.15 -11.91
N GLN A 157 19.26 1.33 -11.87
CA GLN A 157 20.68 1.51 -11.61
C GLN A 157 20.86 1.77 -10.12
N MET A 158 21.31 0.76 -9.38
CA MET A 158 21.66 0.93 -7.97
C MET A 158 23.05 1.58 -7.89
N GLU A 159 23.15 2.72 -7.22
CA GLU A 159 24.41 3.44 -7.03
C GLU A 159 25.04 3.08 -5.67
N GLU A 160 26.36 3.23 -5.55
CA GLU A 160 27.00 3.21 -4.23
C GLU A 160 26.41 4.32 -3.35
N LYS A 161 26.16 4.01 -2.06
CA LYS A 161 25.46 4.86 -1.06
C LYS A 161 26.20 6.16 -0.68
N ASN A 162 26.81 6.86 -1.62
CA ASN A 162 27.64 8.03 -1.36
C ASN A 162 26.80 9.25 -0.90
N ASN A 163 25.51 9.30 -1.23
CA ASN A 163 24.64 10.42 -0.86
C ASN A 163 23.31 10.06 -0.19
N GLY A 164 23.07 8.78 0.12
CA GLY A 164 21.78 8.31 0.66
C GLY A 164 20.73 8.01 -0.41
N ILE A 165 21.10 8.06 -1.69
CA ILE A 165 20.32 7.51 -2.78
C ILE A 165 20.73 6.06 -2.98
N ASN A 166 19.75 5.20 -3.18
CA ASN A 166 19.96 3.79 -3.46
C ASN A 166 20.06 3.52 -4.96
N GLY A 167 19.41 4.33 -5.80
CA GLY A 167 19.55 4.24 -7.24
C GLY A 167 18.71 5.24 -8.02
N VAL A 168 18.68 5.05 -9.34
CA VAL A 168 17.81 5.77 -10.27
C VAL A 168 16.94 4.75 -10.99
N VAL A 169 15.64 5.06 -11.14
CA VAL A 169 14.68 4.22 -11.85
C VAL A 169 13.87 5.04 -12.84
N GLU A 170 13.44 4.44 -13.95
CA GLU A 170 12.65 5.09 -15.00
C GLU A 170 11.26 4.46 -15.06
N PHE A 171 10.22 5.28 -15.21
CA PHE A 171 8.86 4.81 -15.48
C PHE A 171 8.36 5.41 -16.79
N ARG A 172 7.83 4.56 -17.68
CA ARG A 172 7.27 4.99 -18.97
C ARG A 172 5.76 4.92 -18.93
N HIS A 173 5.13 5.96 -19.43
CA HIS A 173 3.68 6.03 -19.55
C HIS A 173 3.30 6.75 -20.84
N LYS A 174 2.01 6.72 -21.18
CA LYS A 174 1.47 7.48 -22.30
C LYS A 174 0.74 8.70 -21.78
N ASP A 175 0.95 9.84 -22.42
CA ASP A 175 0.14 11.02 -22.20
C ASP A 175 -1.29 10.83 -22.76
N PRO A 176 -2.24 11.75 -22.48
CA PRO A 176 -3.61 11.65 -23.00
C PRO A 176 -3.72 11.65 -24.54
N PHE A 177 -2.65 12.01 -25.26
CA PHE A 177 -2.57 12.01 -26.72
C PHE A 177 -1.84 10.77 -27.27
N GLY A 178 -1.42 9.85 -26.39
CA GLY A 178 -0.75 8.60 -26.75
C GLY A 178 0.77 8.71 -26.92
N ALA A 179 1.37 9.88 -26.72
CA ALA A 179 2.81 10.06 -26.78
C ALA A 179 3.48 9.39 -25.57
N GLU A 180 4.59 8.69 -25.82
CA GLU A 180 5.36 8.03 -24.76
C GLU A 180 6.16 9.08 -23.98
N THR A 181 5.87 9.19 -22.70
CA THR A 181 6.58 10.02 -21.73
C THR A 181 7.37 9.12 -20.79
N ARG A 182 8.45 9.67 -20.24
CA ARG A 182 9.24 9.00 -19.21
C ARG A 182 9.40 9.92 -18.01
N ASP A 183 9.40 9.32 -16.83
CA ASP A 183 9.76 9.96 -15.58
C ASP A 183 10.99 9.25 -15.01
N ILE A 184 12.01 10.02 -14.64
CA ILE A 184 13.21 9.54 -13.97
C ILE A 184 13.12 9.85 -12.47
N TYR A 185 13.24 8.82 -11.65
CA TYR A 185 13.11 8.91 -10.20
C TYR A 185 14.46 8.68 -9.50
N ALA A 186 14.83 9.57 -8.58
CA ALA A 186 15.80 9.25 -7.54
C ALA A 186 15.16 8.29 -6.54
N LEU A 187 15.68 7.07 -6.39
CA LEU A 187 15.17 6.05 -5.48
C LEU A 187 15.96 6.04 -4.17
N GLU A 188 15.26 6.13 -3.05
CA GLU A 188 15.76 5.80 -1.72
C GLU A 188 14.91 4.69 -1.11
N THR A 189 15.56 3.66 -0.57
CA THR A 189 14.93 2.54 0.11
C THR A 189 15.37 2.52 1.57
N LYS A 190 14.42 2.47 2.50
CA LYS A 190 14.71 2.43 3.93
C LYS A 190 13.98 1.28 4.60
N LEU A 191 14.74 0.48 5.32
CA LEU A 191 14.20 -0.49 6.26
C LEU A 191 14.40 0.08 7.68
N TYR A 192 13.32 0.47 8.33
CA TYR A 192 13.31 0.99 9.69
C TYR A 192 12.85 -0.09 10.66
N ARG A 193 13.77 -0.60 11.48
CA ARG A 193 13.43 -1.64 12.47
C ARG A 193 12.55 -1.13 13.61
N GLU A 194 12.65 0.15 13.97
CA GLU A 194 11.92 0.73 15.12
C GLU A 194 11.57 2.23 14.97
N SER A 195 11.71 2.82 13.78
CA SER A 195 11.48 4.26 13.59
C SER A 195 10.55 4.59 12.42
N ARG A 196 9.78 5.68 12.57
CA ARG A 196 8.99 6.24 11.47
C ARG A 196 9.94 6.83 10.42
N ALA A 197 9.51 6.90 9.17
CA ALA A 197 10.35 7.48 8.13
C ALA A 197 10.76 8.92 8.50
N ASP A 198 12.07 9.16 8.56
CA ASP A 198 12.63 10.42 9.03
C ASP A 198 12.51 11.49 7.94
N LEU A 199 11.78 12.56 8.24
CA LEU A 199 11.61 13.75 7.42
C LEU A 199 12.96 14.31 6.90
N ARG A 200 14.05 14.16 7.66
CA ARG A 200 15.37 14.61 7.22
C ARG A 200 15.87 13.84 5.99
N SER A 201 15.62 12.54 5.93
CA SER A 201 16.03 11.70 4.78
C SER A 201 15.25 12.10 3.53
N ILE A 202 13.92 12.25 3.66
CA ILE A 202 13.05 12.67 2.55
C ILE A 202 13.45 14.07 2.04
N ARG A 203 13.79 15.01 2.93
CA ARG A 203 14.33 16.34 2.58
C ARG A 203 15.65 16.25 1.82
N LYS A 204 16.57 15.40 2.28
CA LYS A 204 17.88 15.21 1.65
C LYS A 204 17.73 14.68 0.24
N LEU A 205 16.87 13.68 0.04
CA LEU A 205 16.56 13.12 -1.28
C LEU A 205 16.01 14.18 -2.23
N ALA A 206 15.04 14.99 -1.77
CA ALA A 206 14.44 16.03 -2.59
C ALA A 206 15.45 17.10 -3.02
N LEU A 207 16.35 17.51 -2.12
CA LEU A 207 17.42 18.45 -2.44
C LEU A 207 18.42 17.85 -3.43
N HIS A 208 18.75 16.56 -3.30
CA HIS A 208 19.61 15.89 -4.26
C HIS A 208 18.95 15.81 -5.63
N ALA A 209 17.70 15.35 -5.70
CA ALA A 209 16.95 15.28 -6.95
C ALA A 209 16.87 16.66 -7.63
N LYS A 210 16.68 17.73 -6.86
CA LYS A 210 16.71 19.11 -7.38
C LYS A 210 18.06 19.49 -7.99
N SER A 211 19.16 18.99 -7.43
CA SER A 211 20.51 19.30 -7.92
C SER A 211 20.91 18.55 -9.18
N ASN A 212 20.13 17.54 -9.59
CA ASN A 212 20.40 16.74 -10.78
C ASN A 212 19.33 16.99 -11.86
N SER A 213 19.70 17.65 -12.96
CA SER A 213 18.78 18.00 -14.05
C SER A 213 18.16 16.81 -14.78
N ASN A 214 18.69 15.60 -14.57
CA ASN A 214 18.17 14.38 -15.19
C ASN A 214 17.14 13.67 -14.31
N ILE A 215 16.79 14.22 -13.14
CA ILE A 215 15.85 13.61 -12.21
C ILE A 215 14.57 14.45 -12.18
N ASP A 216 13.46 13.82 -12.56
CA ASP A 216 12.15 14.48 -12.61
C ASP A 216 11.47 14.43 -11.24
N LYS A 217 11.65 13.32 -10.50
CA LYS A 217 10.92 13.00 -9.28
C LYS A 217 11.81 12.30 -8.25
N ALA A 218 11.39 12.30 -7.00
CA ALA A 218 11.98 11.49 -5.94
C ALA A 218 11.01 10.37 -5.53
N LEU A 219 11.53 9.17 -5.27
CA LEU A 219 10.79 8.01 -4.81
C LEU A 219 11.43 7.46 -3.53
N VAL A 220 10.67 7.43 -2.44
CA VAL A 220 11.06 6.74 -1.20
C VAL A 220 10.21 5.48 -1.06
N VAL A 221 10.85 4.33 -0.82
CA VAL A 221 10.16 3.08 -0.47
C VAL A 221 10.61 2.64 0.92
N THR A 222 9.67 2.44 1.83
CA THR A 222 9.96 2.17 3.24
C THR A 222 8.93 1.24 3.87
N ASP A 223 9.35 0.46 4.86
CA ASP A 223 8.47 -0.38 5.68
C ASP A 223 7.81 0.40 6.84
N GLY A 224 8.39 1.52 7.26
CA GLY A 224 7.80 2.43 8.25
C GLY A 224 6.70 3.32 7.68
N ASN A 225 5.75 3.74 8.53
CA ASN A 225 4.70 4.69 8.17
C ASN A 225 5.14 6.15 8.32
N LEU A 226 4.56 7.03 7.51
CA LEU A 226 4.80 8.47 7.59
C LEU A 226 4.12 9.10 8.83
N THR A 227 4.78 10.09 9.42
CA THR A 227 4.13 11.01 10.36
C THR A 227 3.25 12.02 9.60
N SER A 228 2.29 12.66 10.28
CA SER A 228 1.48 13.74 9.67
C SER A 228 2.35 14.86 9.13
N VAL A 229 3.35 15.26 9.91
CA VAL A 229 4.34 16.27 9.52
C VAL A 229 5.13 15.85 8.27
N ALA A 230 5.51 14.58 8.18
CA ALA A 230 6.22 14.07 7.00
C ALA A 230 5.31 14.03 5.77
N LEU A 231 4.05 13.61 5.93
CA LEU A 231 3.07 13.56 4.86
C LEU A 231 2.73 14.96 4.33
N ASP A 232 2.45 15.92 5.22
CA ASP A 232 2.17 17.30 4.83
C ASP A 232 3.37 17.91 4.10
N TRP A 233 4.59 17.63 4.57
CA TRP A 233 5.80 18.08 3.89
C TRP A 233 5.99 17.43 2.52
N VAL A 234 5.71 16.14 2.34
CA VAL A 234 5.75 15.46 1.02
C VAL A 234 4.78 16.12 0.04
N ASN A 235 3.57 16.47 0.50
CA ASN A 235 2.57 17.15 -0.33
C ASN A 235 2.99 18.56 -0.74
N ASP A 236 3.71 19.27 0.13
CA ASP A 236 4.21 20.62 -0.16
C ASP A 236 5.59 20.65 -0.84
N ALA A 237 6.31 19.52 -0.86
CA ALA A 237 7.64 19.42 -1.44
C ALA A 237 7.73 19.94 -2.88
N PRO A 238 6.81 19.60 -3.82
CA PRO A 238 6.85 20.16 -5.17
C PRO A 238 6.88 21.70 -5.20
N LYS A 239 6.16 22.36 -4.29
CA LYS A 239 6.11 23.84 -4.21
C LYS A 239 7.41 24.42 -3.65
N VAL A 240 8.05 23.71 -2.73
CA VAL A 240 9.24 24.18 -2.00
C VAL A 240 10.53 23.87 -2.77
N THR A 241 10.65 22.66 -3.30
CA THR A 241 11.87 22.16 -3.95
C THR A 241 11.79 22.24 -5.46
N GLY A 242 10.59 22.25 -6.05
CA GLY A 242 10.38 22.08 -7.50
C GLY A 242 10.41 20.62 -7.95
N VAL A 243 10.61 19.66 -7.03
CA VAL A 243 10.70 18.23 -7.33
C VAL A 243 9.59 17.49 -6.58
N PRO A 244 8.67 16.83 -7.29
CA PRO A 244 7.67 15.98 -6.67
C PRO A 244 8.30 14.78 -5.96
N ILE A 245 7.73 14.43 -4.81
CA ILE A 245 8.18 13.29 -4.01
C ILE A 245 7.03 12.29 -3.89
N ARG A 246 7.31 11.04 -4.22
CA ARG A 246 6.43 9.90 -3.98
C ARG A 246 7.00 9.07 -2.84
N VAL A 247 6.19 8.76 -1.84
CA VAL A 247 6.58 7.84 -0.77
C VAL A 247 5.66 6.64 -0.77
N VAL A 248 6.22 5.44 -0.91
CA VAL A 248 5.55 4.16 -0.66
C VAL A 248 5.91 3.73 0.75
N ASP A 249 4.96 3.85 1.67
CA ASP A 249 5.16 3.53 3.08
C ASP A 249 4.79 2.09 3.44
N GLY A 250 4.91 1.72 4.72
CA GLY A 250 4.63 0.36 5.18
C GLY A 250 3.27 -0.18 4.78
N THR A 251 2.21 0.61 4.99
CA THR A 251 0.84 0.21 4.64
C THR A 251 0.66 0.02 3.14
N GLU A 252 1.21 0.93 2.34
CA GLU A 252 1.12 0.84 0.90
C GLU A 252 1.99 -0.28 0.32
N LEU A 253 3.20 -0.46 0.86
CA LEU A 253 4.10 -1.53 0.47
C LEU A 253 3.48 -2.90 0.73
N LYS A 254 2.88 -3.11 1.92
CA LYS A 254 2.10 -4.33 2.22
C LYS A 254 1.01 -4.54 1.18
N ARG A 255 0.21 -3.52 0.88
CA ARG A 255 -0.86 -3.59 -0.12
C ARG A 255 -0.34 -4.00 -1.51
N LEU A 256 0.77 -3.42 -1.96
CA LEU A 256 1.39 -3.75 -3.25
C LEU A 256 1.92 -5.19 -3.27
N LEU A 257 2.50 -5.67 -2.17
CA LEU A 257 2.99 -7.04 -2.06
C LEU A 257 1.86 -8.07 -2.07
N LEU A 258 0.70 -7.75 -1.51
CA LEU A 258 -0.48 -8.63 -1.58
C LEU A 258 -0.98 -8.87 -3.01
N GLN A 259 -0.66 -7.96 -3.92
CA GLN A 259 -0.99 -8.09 -5.34
C GLN A 259 0.10 -8.83 -6.13
N ASN A 260 1.25 -9.07 -5.49
CA ASN A 260 2.44 -9.71 -6.06
C ASN A 260 2.87 -10.86 -5.15
N THR A 261 1.96 -11.82 -4.93
CA THR A 261 2.11 -12.90 -3.94
C THR A 261 3.34 -13.77 -4.16
N ASP A 262 3.85 -13.85 -5.38
CA ASP A 262 5.10 -14.54 -5.69
C ASP A 262 6.32 -13.89 -5.02
N LEU A 263 6.33 -12.55 -4.89
CA LEU A 263 7.34 -11.84 -4.08
C LEU A 263 7.16 -12.14 -2.60
N VAL A 264 5.92 -12.22 -2.11
CA VAL A 264 5.67 -12.59 -0.71
C VAL A 264 6.27 -13.98 -0.42
N SER A 265 5.95 -14.96 -1.24
CA SER A 265 6.51 -16.31 -1.10
C SER A 265 8.04 -16.32 -1.21
N LYS A 266 8.63 -15.57 -2.16
CA LYS A 266 10.08 -15.54 -2.34
C LYS A 266 10.83 -14.96 -1.13
N TYR A 267 10.32 -13.88 -0.55
CA TYR A 267 11.05 -13.12 0.47
C TYR A 267 10.66 -13.46 1.90
N PHE A 268 9.48 -14.03 2.12
CA PHE A 268 8.94 -14.26 3.47
C PHE A 268 8.60 -15.73 3.79
N ALA A 269 8.60 -16.66 2.82
CA ALA A 269 8.26 -18.07 3.08
C ALA A 269 9.29 -18.83 3.93
N THR A 270 10.42 -18.21 4.30
CA THR A 270 11.46 -18.83 5.11
C THR A 270 11.08 -18.79 6.61
N SER A 271 10.11 -19.63 7.00
CA SER A 271 9.92 -20.07 8.39
C SER A 271 9.68 -21.58 8.52
N ASN A 272 9.82 -22.36 7.44
CA ASN A 272 9.80 -23.82 7.45
C ASN A 272 10.94 -24.39 6.59
N GLY A 273 12.16 -24.44 7.12
CA GLY A 273 13.25 -25.15 6.43
C GLY A 273 14.63 -24.56 6.67
N VAL A 274 15.08 -24.47 7.93
CA VAL A 274 16.52 -24.47 8.18
C VAL A 274 16.99 -25.91 7.98
N ILE A 275 17.55 -26.18 6.80
CA ILE A 275 18.51 -27.28 6.64
C ILE A 275 19.71 -26.90 7.51
N ARG A 276 20.02 -27.80 8.46
CA ARG A 276 21.22 -27.76 9.31
C ARG A 276 22.49 -27.94 8.51
#